data_AF-A0A4Q4XLC2-F1
#
_entry.id   AF-A0A4Q4XLC2-F1
#
_cell.length_a   1.000
_cell.length_b   1.000
_cell.length_c   1.000
_cell.angle_alpha   90.00
_cell.angle_beta   90.00
_cell.angle_gamma   90.00
#
_symmetry.space_group_name_H-M   'P 1'
#
loop_
_entity.id
_entity.type
_entity.pdbx_description
1 polymer ?
#
loop_
_entity_poly.entity_id
_entity_poly.type
_entity_poly.pdbx_seq_one_letter_code
_entity_poly.pdbx_strand_id
1 'polypeptide(L)'
;MAVIPHEQQKNFEIFRDCLSTALIEKISQPQSRLRRRTKPNTNTKASQHASQPHFDDTSFNPAEDLADFTDYIASETFQYLPEELKTLDYYGYSKDADLQARYALPLTGDNVADLLPTLDPSISDSLTAYGITHDAVQGINEILAPVLTSLVNAISTPPPAPSSTKAQAEGCEICGRDWIPLSYHHLIPRFVHAKAVKRGWHREEDLQNVAWLCGACHRFVHRFADHEELARHYYTVELLMQEEQVVKWADWVGRLRWKGR
;
A
#
# COMPACT_ATOMS: atom_id res chain seq x y z
N MET A 1 -5.38 -7.83 -15.21
CA MET A 1 -5.05 -6.83 -14.17
C MET A 1 -4.72 -5.53 -14.88
N ALA A 2 -5.40 -4.45 -14.55
CA ALA A 2 -5.04 -3.13 -15.06
C ALA A 2 -3.63 -2.75 -14.60
N VAL A 3 -2.86 -2.11 -15.47
CA VAL A 3 -1.54 -1.58 -15.12
C VAL A 3 -1.76 -0.29 -14.34
N ILE A 4 -1.43 -0.29 -13.05
CA ILE A 4 -1.51 0.90 -12.21
C ILE A 4 -0.34 1.84 -12.57
N PRO A 5 -0.58 3.11 -12.91
CA PRO A 5 0.48 4.07 -13.15
C PRO A 5 1.39 4.25 -11.94
N HIS A 6 2.69 4.51 -12.16
CA HIS A 6 3.68 4.66 -11.07
C HIS A 6 3.29 5.74 -10.05
N GLU A 7 2.67 6.83 -10.50
CA GLU A 7 2.20 7.92 -9.62
C GLU A 7 1.05 7.49 -8.68
N GLN A 8 0.31 6.44 -9.03
CA GLN A 8 -0.81 5.90 -8.25
C GLN A 8 -0.42 4.72 -7.38
N GLN A 9 0.76 4.15 -7.61
CA GLN A 9 1.21 2.89 -7.01
C GLN A 9 1.19 2.94 -5.48
N LYS A 10 1.64 4.05 -4.89
CA LYS A 10 1.65 4.23 -3.43
C LYS A 10 0.25 4.14 -2.83
N ASN A 11 -0.71 4.87 -3.39
CA ASN A 11 -2.08 4.90 -2.85
C ASN A 11 -2.81 3.59 -3.16
N PHE A 12 -2.49 2.94 -4.29
CA PHE A 12 -2.97 1.60 -4.60
C PHE A 12 -2.51 0.56 -3.58
N GLU A 13 -1.23 0.55 -3.21
CA GLU A 13 -0.70 -0.37 -2.18
C GLU A 13 -1.37 -0.17 -0.83
N ILE A 14 -1.52 1.09 -0.39
CA ILE A 14 -2.25 1.43 0.85
C ILE A 14 -3.71 0.94 0.76
N PHE A 15 -4.38 1.19 -0.36
CA PHE A 15 -5.77 0.77 -0.57
C PHE A 15 -5.91 -0.75 -0.53
N ARG A 16 -5.03 -1.48 -1.23
CA ARG A 16 -4.99 -2.95 -1.24
C ARG A 16 -4.79 -3.50 0.17
N ASP A 17 -3.87 -2.95 0.95
CA ASP A 17 -3.59 -3.41 2.30
C ASP A 17 -4.77 -3.14 3.25
N CYS A 18 -5.44 -1.98 3.10
CA CYS A 18 -6.68 -1.67 3.82
C CYS A 18 -7.81 -2.63 3.44
N LEU A 19 -7.96 -2.94 2.15
CA LEU A 19 -8.96 -3.88 1.65
C LEU A 19 -8.69 -5.29 2.20
N SER A 20 -7.45 -5.77 2.08
CA SER A 20 -7.02 -7.06 2.62
C SER A 20 -7.40 -7.21 4.08
N THR A 21 -7.09 -6.20 4.90
CA THR A 21 -7.43 -6.18 6.33
C THR A 21 -8.94 -6.29 6.56
N ALA A 22 -9.74 -5.52 5.81
CA ALA A 22 -11.20 -5.56 5.93
C ALA A 22 -11.80 -6.91 5.48
N LEU A 23 -11.28 -7.51 4.40
CA LEU A 23 -11.72 -8.81 3.90
C LEU A 23 -11.38 -9.92 4.91
N ILE A 24 -10.14 -9.93 5.44
CA ILE A 24 -9.70 -10.89 6.46
C ILE A 24 -10.58 -10.79 7.71
N GLU A 25 -10.87 -9.57 8.18
CA GLU A 25 -11.75 -9.37 9.34
C GLU A 25 -13.15 -9.93 9.09
N LYS A 26 -13.73 -9.67 7.91
CA LYS A 26 -15.06 -10.15 7.52
C LYS A 26 -15.14 -11.67 7.39
N ILE A 27 -14.12 -12.30 6.80
CA ILE A 27 -14.05 -13.76 6.65
C ILE A 27 -13.81 -14.43 8.02
N SER A 28 -13.05 -13.79 8.90
CA SER A 28 -12.73 -14.31 10.24
C SER A 28 -13.88 -14.14 11.24
N GLN A 29 -14.83 -13.24 10.99
CA GLN A 29 -16.02 -13.09 11.84
C GLN A 29 -16.86 -14.37 11.76
N PRO A 30 -17.13 -15.06 12.89
CA PRO A 30 -17.92 -16.27 12.87
C PRO A 30 -19.32 -15.91 12.38
N GLN A 31 -19.69 -16.40 11.18
CA GLN A 31 -21.07 -16.33 10.71
C GLN A 31 -21.95 -16.83 11.85
N SER A 32 -22.78 -15.96 12.41
CA SER A 32 -23.77 -16.38 13.40
C SER A 32 -24.64 -17.38 12.69
N ARG A 33 -24.40 -18.68 12.92
CA ARG A 33 -25.23 -19.75 12.37
C ARG A 33 -26.65 -19.43 12.82
N LEU A 34 -27.48 -18.96 11.89
CA LEU A 34 -28.92 -18.95 12.06
C LEU A 34 -29.27 -20.39 12.45
N ARG A 35 -29.59 -20.57 13.74
CA ARG A 35 -29.93 -21.86 14.32
C ARG A 35 -31.09 -22.40 13.51
N ARG A 36 -30.80 -23.33 12.60
CA ARG A 36 -31.81 -24.10 11.88
C ARG A 36 -32.63 -24.79 12.96
N ARG A 37 -33.85 -24.28 13.17
CA ARG A 37 -34.77 -24.69 14.24
C ARG A 37 -35.11 -26.16 14.02
N THR A 38 -34.46 -27.04 14.78
CA THR A 38 -34.67 -28.49 14.68
C THR A 38 -36.08 -28.81 15.17
N LYS A 39 -36.98 -29.17 14.26
CA LYS A 39 -38.22 -29.88 14.64
C LYS A 39 -37.84 -31.30 15.09
N PRO A 40 -38.39 -31.82 16.18
CA PRO A 40 -38.14 -33.19 16.58
C PRO A 40 -39.06 -34.11 15.78
N ASN A 41 -38.53 -35.12 15.10
CA ASN A 41 -39.31 -36.35 14.90
C ASN A 41 -38.47 -37.60 14.62
N THR A 42 -38.57 -38.52 15.58
CA THR A 42 -38.64 -40.00 15.51
C THR A 42 -38.06 -40.76 14.31
N ASN A 43 -37.04 -41.57 14.62
CA ASN A 43 -36.92 -43.02 14.39
C ASN A 43 -37.19 -43.59 12.98
N THR A 44 -36.15 -44.10 12.31
CA THR A 44 -35.99 -45.52 11.90
C THR A 44 -34.69 -45.76 11.10
N LYS A 45 -34.11 -46.95 11.27
CA LYS A 45 -32.88 -47.46 10.63
C LYS A 45 -33.10 -47.76 9.14
N ALA A 46 -32.09 -47.48 8.29
CA ALA A 46 -31.56 -48.41 7.29
C ALA A 46 -30.29 -47.85 6.64
N SER A 47 -29.23 -48.65 6.64
CA SER A 47 -28.01 -48.46 5.85
C SER A 47 -28.31 -48.57 4.36
N GLN A 48 -27.65 -47.76 3.53
CA GLN A 48 -27.13 -48.21 2.23
C GLN A 48 -26.14 -47.20 1.63
N HIS A 49 -25.06 -47.78 1.10
CA HIS A 49 -23.98 -47.17 0.34
C HIS A 49 -24.48 -46.20 -0.74
N ALA A 50 -23.85 -45.02 -0.82
CA ALA A 50 -23.75 -44.28 -2.07
C ALA A 50 -22.44 -43.47 -2.08
N SER A 51 -21.70 -43.70 -3.16
CA SER A 51 -20.35 -43.28 -3.53
C SER A 51 -20.02 -41.81 -3.24
N GLN A 52 -18.84 -41.58 -2.66
CA GLN A 52 -18.19 -40.28 -2.71
C GLN A 52 -17.72 -39.98 -4.14
N PRO A 53 -17.96 -38.78 -4.68
CA PRO A 53 -17.14 -38.27 -5.76
C PRO A 53 -15.81 -37.84 -5.14
N HIS A 54 -14.76 -38.55 -5.51
CA HIS A 54 -13.39 -38.06 -5.44
C HIS A 54 -13.34 -36.79 -6.30
N PHE A 55 -13.24 -35.63 -5.67
CA PHE A 55 -12.76 -34.43 -6.36
C PHE A 55 -11.25 -34.45 -6.23
N ASP A 56 -10.58 -34.39 -7.38
CA ASP A 56 -9.14 -34.26 -7.51
C ASP A 56 -8.65 -33.10 -6.65
N ASP A 57 -7.71 -33.42 -5.77
CA ASP A 57 -7.01 -32.51 -4.88
C ASP A 57 -5.95 -31.73 -5.69
N THR A 58 -6.41 -30.86 -6.59
CA THR A 58 -5.60 -29.76 -7.09
C THR A 58 -5.64 -28.64 -6.07
N SER A 59 -4.67 -28.64 -5.16
CA SER A 59 -4.08 -27.47 -4.49
C SER A 59 -5.04 -26.29 -4.24
N PHE A 60 -6.08 -26.49 -3.43
CA PHE A 60 -6.83 -25.36 -2.88
C PHE A 60 -6.02 -24.80 -1.72
N ASN A 61 -5.34 -23.68 -1.92
CA ASN A 61 -4.61 -22.98 -0.87
C ASN A 61 -5.42 -21.74 -0.49
N PRO A 62 -6.25 -21.79 0.57
CA PRO A 62 -7.17 -20.71 0.89
C PRO A 62 -6.50 -19.35 1.13
N ALA A 63 -5.20 -19.35 1.45
CA ALA A 63 -4.42 -18.13 1.64
C ALA A 63 -3.95 -17.50 0.31
N GLU A 64 -3.55 -18.34 -0.65
CA GLU A 64 -3.12 -17.90 -1.99
C GLU A 64 -4.34 -17.45 -2.82
N ASP A 65 -5.44 -18.21 -2.73
CA ASP A 65 -6.72 -17.86 -3.35
C ASP A 65 -7.29 -16.53 -2.82
N LEU A 66 -7.00 -16.18 -1.55
CA LEU A 66 -7.42 -14.91 -0.96
C LEU A 66 -6.53 -13.74 -1.39
N ALA A 67 -5.23 -13.96 -1.59
CA ALA A 67 -4.31 -12.94 -2.06
C ALA A 67 -4.65 -12.52 -3.50
N ASP A 68 -4.82 -13.50 -4.39
CA ASP A 68 -5.20 -13.25 -5.79
C ASP A 68 -6.58 -12.57 -5.89
N PHE A 69 -7.53 -13.00 -5.04
CA PHE A 69 -8.84 -12.37 -4.94
C PHE A 69 -8.74 -10.91 -4.47
N THR A 70 -7.92 -10.64 -3.45
CA THR A 70 -7.70 -9.29 -2.93
C THR A 70 -7.08 -8.40 -4.01
N ASP A 71 -6.08 -8.89 -4.73
CA ASP A 71 -5.44 -8.15 -5.82
C ASP A 71 -6.41 -7.84 -6.96
N TYR A 72 -7.28 -8.80 -7.31
CA TYR A 72 -8.34 -8.59 -8.28
C TYR A 72 -9.32 -7.50 -7.84
N ILE A 73 -9.94 -7.64 -6.66
CA ILE A 73 -10.92 -6.66 -6.16
C ILE A 73 -10.27 -5.29 -5.95
N ALA A 74 -9.03 -5.24 -5.45
CA ALA A 74 -8.29 -4.00 -5.27
C ALA A 74 -8.09 -3.31 -6.62
N SER A 75 -7.59 -4.04 -7.63
CA SER A 75 -7.32 -3.49 -8.96
C SER A 75 -8.59 -2.99 -9.64
N GLU A 76 -9.69 -3.75 -9.58
CA GLU A 76 -10.95 -3.36 -10.20
C GLU A 76 -11.60 -2.18 -9.46
N THR A 77 -11.66 -2.22 -8.13
CA THR A 77 -12.28 -1.12 -7.35
C THR A 77 -11.47 0.17 -7.45
N PHE A 78 -10.14 0.09 -7.40
CA PHE A 78 -9.27 1.26 -7.41
C PHE A 78 -9.41 2.08 -8.70
N GLN A 79 -9.65 1.43 -9.84
CA GLN A 79 -9.88 2.10 -11.13
C GLN A 79 -11.07 3.07 -11.10
N TYR A 80 -12.08 2.78 -10.28
CA TYR A 80 -13.28 3.62 -10.17
C TYR A 80 -13.13 4.75 -9.15
N LEU A 81 -12.07 4.78 -8.34
CA LEU A 81 -11.85 5.86 -7.39
C LEU A 81 -11.63 7.20 -8.11
N PRO A 82 -12.01 8.33 -7.48
CA PRO A 82 -11.66 9.65 -7.97
C PRO A 82 -10.14 9.79 -8.18
N GLU A 83 -9.73 10.45 -9.27
CA GLU A 83 -8.31 10.64 -9.61
C GLU A 83 -7.52 11.33 -8.49
N GLU A 84 -8.19 12.20 -7.73
CA GLU A 84 -7.59 12.83 -6.57
C GLU A 84 -7.16 11.78 -5.55
N LEU A 85 -8.03 10.84 -5.14
CA LEU A 85 -7.67 9.80 -4.17
C LEU A 85 -6.58 8.85 -4.67
N LYS A 86 -6.47 8.65 -5.98
CA LYS A 86 -5.44 7.79 -6.58
C LYS A 86 -4.04 8.37 -6.45
N THR A 87 -3.89 9.68 -6.34
CA THR A 87 -2.57 10.37 -6.37
C THR A 87 -2.29 11.28 -5.18
N LEU A 88 -3.28 11.52 -4.32
CA LEU A 88 -3.18 12.46 -3.20
C LEU A 88 -2.09 12.07 -2.21
N ASP A 89 -1.26 13.05 -1.84
CA ASP A 89 -0.30 12.94 -0.75
C ASP A 89 -0.72 13.77 0.47
N TYR A 90 -0.04 13.56 1.60
CA TYR A 90 -0.28 14.29 2.85
C TYR A 90 -0.25 15.82 2.67
N TYR A 91 0.69 16.32 1.87
CA TYR A 91 0.90 17.76 1.72
C TYR A 91 -0.19 18.42 0.86
N GLY A 92 -0.64 17.75 -0.20
CA GLY A 92 -1.79 18.16 -0.99
C GLY A 92 -3.06 18.15 -0.15
N TYR A 93 -3.31 17.07 0.60
CA TYR A 93 -4.47 16.97 1.47
C TYR A 93 -4.48 18.03 2.58
N SER A 94 -3.34 18.25 3.24
CA SER A 94 -3.24 19.18 4.37
C SER A 94 -3.41 20.66 3.98
N LYS A 95 -3.14 21.01 2.72
CA LYS A 95 -3.26 22.39 2.19
C LYS A 95 -4.62 22.69 1.56
N ASP A 96 -5.44 21.68 1.28
CA ASP A 96 -6.71 21.83 0.56
C ASP A 96 -7.92 21.61 1.50
N ALA A 97 -8.59 22.71 1.84
CA ALA A 97 -9.76 22.68 2.71
C ALA A 97 -10.98 22.01 2.07
N ASP A 98 -11.11 22.06 0.74
CA ASP A 98 -12.22 21.44 0.02
C ASP A 98 -12.06 19.91 -0.01
N LEU A 99 -10.82 19.42 -0.20
CA LEU A 99 -10.54 17.98 -0.08
C LEU A 99 -10.77 17.48 1.35
N GLN A 100 -10.38 18.23 2.37
CA GLN A 100 -10.65 17.88 3.77
C GLN A 100 -12.16 17.81 4.08
N ALA A 101 -12.95 18.74 3.52
CA ALA A 101 -14.39 18.71 3.68
C ALA A 101 -15.05 17.55 2.92
N ARG A 102 -14.56 17.25 1.70
CA ARG A 102 -15.07 16.16 0.85
C ARG A 102 -14.80 14.78 1.43
N TYR A 103 -13.62 14.58 2.03
CA TYR A 103 -13.21 13.31 2.63
C TYR A 103 -13.24 13.33 4.16
N ALA A 104 -14.20 14.07 4.74
CA ALA A 104 -14.39 14.12 6.18
C ALA A 104 -14.67 12.72 6.74
N LEU A 105 -13.92 12.35 7.79
CA LEU A 105 -13.92 11.00 8.34
C LEU A 105 -14.83 10.86 9.58
N PRO A 106 -15.42 9.68 9.82
CA PRO A 106 -15.36 8.47 8.98
C PRO A 106 -16.27 8.58 7.74
N LEU A 107 -15.85 7.95 6.64
CA LEU A 107 -16.71 7.80 5.46
C LEU A 107 -17.81 6.78 5.77
N THR A 108 -19.01 7.04 5.24
CA THR A 108 -20.20 6.18 5.35
C THR A 108 -20.54 5.56 3.99
N GLY A 109 -21.46 4.58 3.97
CA GLY A 109 -21.92 3.97 2.72
C GLY A 109 -22.47 4.99 1.71
N ASP A 110 -23.15 6.03 2.18
CA ASP A 110 -23.64 7.12 1.33
C ASP A 110 -22.49 7.90 0.68
N ASN A 111 -21.44 8.21 1.46
CA ASN A 111 -20.25 8.86 0.90
C ASN A 111 -19.58 7.98 -0.16
N VAL A 112 -19.53 6.66 0.05
CA VAL A 112 -18.96 5.74 -0.94
C VAL A 112 -19.81 5.69 -2.20
N ALA A 113 -21.14 5.67 -2.08
CA ALA A 113 -22.03 5.69 -3.24
C ALA A 113 -21.82 6.94 -4.11
N ASP A 114 -21.58 8.09 -3.48
CA ASP A 114 -21.26 9.34 -4.18
C ASP A 114 -19.87 9.31 -4.84
N LEU A 115 -18.89 8.65 -4.21
CA LEU A 115 -17.51 8.53 -4.72
C LEU A 115 -17.36 7.47 -5.82
N LEU A 116 -18.20 6.43 -5.79
CA LEU A 116 -18.16 5.27 -6.69
C LEU A 116 -19.52 5.04 -7.37
N PRO A 117 -20.10 6.04 -8.08
CA PRO A 117 -21.46 5.95 -8.61
C PRO A 117 -21.63 4.93 -9.74
N THR A 118 -20.54 4.53 -10.40
CA THR A 118 -20.52 3.63 -11.56
C THR A 118 -19.66 2.39 -11.31
N LEU A 119 -19.62 1.92 -10.05
CA LEU A 119 -18.86 0.73 -9.70
C LEU A 119 -19.39 -0.50 -10.48
N ASP A 120 -18.47 -1.29 -11.03
CA ASP A 120 -18.84 -2.47 -11.82
C ASP A 120 -19.61 -3.49 -10.95
N PRO A 121 -20.83 -3.92 -11.36
CA PRO A 121 -21.60 -4.91 -10.63
C PRO A 121 -20.86 -6.23 -10.38
N SER A 122 -19.92 -6.59 -11.27
CA SER A 122 -19.11 -7.82 -11.14
C SER A 122 -18.25 -7.84 -9.86
N ILE A 123 -17.90 -6.67 -9.31
CA ILE A 123 -17.17 -6.56 -8.04
C ILE A 123 -18.09 -7.00 -6.89
N SER A 124 -19.34 -6.54 -6.89
CA SER A 124 -20.36 -6.94 -5.91
C SER A 124 -20.70 -8.43 -6.02
N ASP A 125 -20.83 -8.94 -7.24
CA ASP A 125 -21.08 -10.36 -7.49
C ASP A 125 -19.92 -11.22 -6.98
N SER A 126 -18.68 -10.78 -7.20
CA SER A 126 -17.48 -11.49 -6.74
C SER A 126 -17.38 -11.52 -5.21
N LEU A 127 -17.65 -10.39 -4.54
CA LEU A 127 -17.71 -10.33 -3.07
C LEU A 127 -18.83 -11.21 -2.50
N THR A 128 -19.96 -11.28 -3.19
CA THR A 128 -21.09 -12.13 -2.80
C THR A 128 -20.76 -13.61 -2.97
N ALA A 129 -20.07 -13.99 -4.06
CA ALA A 129 -19.64 -15.35 -4.31
C ALA A 129 -18.67 -15.88 -3.21
N TYR A 130 -17.83 -15.00 -2.67
CA TYR A 130 -16.95 -15.31 -1.53
C TYR A 130 -17.66 -15.19 -0.17
N GLY A 131 -18.96 -14.86 -0.13
CA GLY A 131 -19.76 -14.74 1.09
C GLY A 131 -19.41 -13.52 1.94
N ILE A 132 -18.79 -12.51 1.36
CA ILE A 132 -18.29 -11.31 2.03
C ILE A 132 -19.39 -10.25 2.15
N THR A 133 -20.14 -10.03 1.07
CA THR A 133 -21.36 -9.21 1.05
C THR A 133 -22.59 -10.10 1.18
N HIS A 134 -23.65 -9.55 1.79
CA HIS A 134 -24.99 -10.10 1.72
C HIS A 134 -25.92 -8.92 1.42
N ASP A 135 -26.35 -8.78 0.17
CA ASP A 135 -27.16 -7.65 -0.35
C ASP A 135 -28.40 -7.30 0.50
N ALA A 136 -28.89 -8.25 1.29
CA ALA A 136 -30.04 -8.05 2.18
C ALA A 136 -29.72 -7.27 3.48
N VAL A 137 -28.44 -7.09 3.85
CA VAL A 137 -28.04 -6.53 5.15
C VAL A 137 -26.87 -5.54 5.05
N GLN A 138 -25.91 -5.78 4.15
CA GLN A 138 -24.72 -4.94 4.01
C GLN A 138 -24.22 -5.00 2.55
N GLY A 139 -24.38 -3.90 1.82
CA GLY A 139 -23.95 -3.78 0.43
C GLY A 139 -22.46 -3.51 0.31
N ILE A 140 -21.99 -3.44 -0.95
CA ILE A 140 -20.58 -3.17 -1.28
C ILE A 140 -20.09 -1.84 -0.69
N ASN A 141 -20.95 -0.82 -0.63
CA ASN A 141 -20.62 0.50 -0.13
C ASN A 141 -20.27 0.47 1.37
N GLU A 142 -21.00 -0.31 2.17
CA GLU A 142 -20.74 -0.47 3.59
C GLU A 142 -19.46 -1.26 3.88
N ILE A 143 -18.99 -2.08 2.93
CA ILE A 143 -17.69 -2.76 3.03
C ILE A 143 -16.55 -1.82 2.64
N LEU A 144 -16.75 -1.03 1.58
CA LEU A 144 -15.73 -0.09 1.10
C LEU A 144 -15.59 1.14 2.01
N ALA A 145 -16.62 1.53 2.75
CA ALA A 145 -16.58 2.69 3.66
C ALA A 145 -15.43 2.65 4.68
N PRO A 146 -15.23 1.57 5.47
CA PRO A 146 -14.08 1.47 6.37
C PRO A 146 -12.73 1.36 5.63
N VAL A 147 -12.71 0.77 4.43
CA VAL A 147 -11.49 0.69 3.59
C VAL A 147 -11.06 2.08 3.13
N LEU A 148 -11.97 2.86 2.56
CA LEU A 148 -11.69 4.24 2.12
C LEU A 148 -11.41 5.17 3.30
N THR A 149 -12.09 4.96 4.45
CA THR A 149 -11.76 5.67 5.69
C THR A 149 -10.30 5.40 6.11
N SER A 150 -9.84 4.16 6.00
CA SER A 150 -8.47 3.78 6.35
C SER A 150 -7.46 4.35 5.35
N LEU A 151 -7.78 4.33 4.05
CA LEU A 151 -6.98 4.96 2.99
C LEU A 151 -6.80 6.46 3.25
N VAL A 152 -7.89 7.20 3.49
CA VAL A 152 -7.82 8.66 3.73
C VAL A 152 -7.09 8.96 5.04
N ASN A 153 -7.28 8.16 6.10
CA ASN A 153 -6.49 8.28 7.33
C ASN A 153 -4.99 8.10 7.05
N ALA A 154 -4.61 7.09 6.26
CA ALA A 154 -3.22 6.84 5.92
C ALA A 154 -2.60 7.98 5.09
N ILE A 155 -3.35 8.53 4.12
CA ILE A 155 -2.91 9.68 3.30
C ILE A 155 -2.78 10.95 4.15
N SER A 156 -3.73 11.18 5.06
CA SER A 156 -3.77 12.39 5.90
C SER A 156 -2.85 12.33 7.12
N THR A 157 -2.25 11.18 7.41
CA THR A 157 -1.28 11.04 8.49
C THR A 157 0.03 11.72 8.09
N PRO A 158 0.57 12.65 8.92
CA PRO A 158 1.86 13.26 8.65
C PRO A 158 2.95 12.19 8.55
N PRO A 159 3.83 12.22 7.55
CA PRO A 159 4.95 11.31 7.49
C PRO A 159 5.83 11.48 8.75
N PRO A 160 6.40 10.38 9.28
CA PRO A 160 7.26 10.47 10.45
C PRO A 160 8.44 11.40 10.16
N ALA A 161 8.91 12.11 11.18
CA ALA A 161 10.09 12.96 11.04
C ALA A 161 11.25 12.11 10.50
N PRO A 162 11.94 12.52 9.42
CA PRO A 162 12.88 11.63 8.76
C PRO A 162 14.07 11.21 9.65
N SER A 163 14.41 12.01 10.66
CA SER A 163 15.43 11.63 11.65
C SER A 163 15.01 10.46 12.55
N SER A 164 13.71 10.21 12.70
CA SER A 164 13.15 9.11 13.52
C SER A 164 13.06 7.78 12.77
N THR A 165 13.21 7.78 11.44
CA THR A 165 13.05 6.57 10.61
C THR A 165 14.26 5.64 10.64
N LYS A 166 15.33 5.98 11.38
CA LYS A 166 16.54 5.14 11.49
C LYS A 166 16.23 3.71 11.91
N ALA A 167 15.29 3.54 12.86
CA ALA A 167 14.91 2.23 13.37
C ALA A 167 14.12 1.39 12.36
N GLN A 168 13.56 2.03 11.34
CA GLN A 168 12.80 1.39 10.26
C GLN A 168 13.71 1.01 9.08
N ALA A 169 14.91 1.58 8.99
CA ALA A 169 15.87 1.25 7.94
C ALA A 169 16.44 -0.15 8.19
N GLU A 170 16.07 -1.10 7.33
CA GLU A 170 16.58 -2.48 7.38
C GLU A 170 18.05 -2.58 7.00
N GLY A 171 18.60 -1.59 6.30
CA GLY A 171 20.00 -1.51 5.94
C GLY A 171 20.33 -0.25 5.15
N CYS A 172 21.53 -0.19 4.57
CA CYS A 172 21.91 0.91 3.70
C CYS A 172 21.04 0.92 2.45
N GLU A 173 20.25 1.97 2.23
CA GLU A 173 19.24 2.05 1.16
C GLU A 173 19.82 1.94 -0.27
N ILE A 174 21.12 2.17 -0.46
CA ILE A 174 21.79 1.94 -1.75
C ILE A 174 22.39 0.53 -1.89
N CYS A 175 23.06 -0.01 -0.87
CA CYS A 175 23.86 -1.24 -1.01
C CYS A 175 23.35 -2.43 -0.18
N GLY A 176 22.19 -2.30 0.47
CA GLY A 176 21.52 -3.34 1.25
C GLY A 176 22.19 -3.80 2.55
N ARG A 177 23.41 -3.33 2.85
CA ARG A 177 24.15 -3.80 4.05
C ARG A 177 23.47 -3.31 5.33
N ASP A 178 23.05 -4.25 6.17
CA ASP A 178 22.35 -4.04 7.45
C ASP A 178 23.29 -4.13 8.67
N TRP A 179 24.43 -4.80 8.53
CA TRP A 179 25.39 -5.06 9.60
C TRP A 179 26.43 -3.93 9.82
N ILE A 180 26.19 -2.73 9.28
CA ILE A 180 27.13 -1.60 9.35
C ILE A 180 26.47 -0.30 9.82
N PRO A 181 27.23 0.63 10.43
CA PRO A 181 26.68 1.92 10.82
C PRO A 181 26.16 2.72 9.63
N LEU A 182 24.90 3.16 9.74
CA LEU A 182 24.25 4.07 8.81
C LEU A 182 24.34 5.51 9.30
N SER A 183 24.40 6.41 8.33
CA SER A 183 24.43 7.85 8.52
C SER A 183 23.25 8.50 7.81
N TYR A 184 22.76 9.58 8.38
CA TYR A 184 21.67 10.39 7.84
C TYR A 184 22.18 11.22 6.66
N HIS A 185 21.57 11.06 5.48
CA HIS A 185 21.96 11.76 4.26
C HIS A 185 20.76 12.50 3.66
N HIS A 186 20.90 13.80 3.39
CA HIS A 186 19.88 14.55 2.68
C HIS A 186 20.04 14.36 1.17
N LEU A 187 19.02 13.77 0.52
CA LEU A 187 19.03 13.51 -0.91
C LEU A 187 18.94 14.80 -1.73
N ILE A 188 18.22 15.80 -1.20
CA ILE A 188 18.30 17.19 -1.65
C ILE A 188 19.26 17.92 -0.69
N PRO A 189 20.49 18.28 -1.11
CA PRO A 189 21.46 18.86 -0.19
C PRO A 189 20.95 20.17 0.43
N ARG A 190 21.09 20.31 1.76
CA ARG A 190 20.59 21.49 2.51
C ARG A 190 21.09 22.82 1.97
N PHE A 191 22.31 22.85 1.43
CA PHE A 191 22.91 24.05 0.86
C PHE A 191 22.14 24.59 -0.36
N VAL A 192 21.41 23.73 -1.08
CA VAL A 192 20.63 24.12 -2.27
C VAL A 192 19.13 24.22 -2.01
N HIS A 193 18.64 24.00 -0.78
CA HIS A 193 17.21 24.07 -0.43
C HIS A 193 16.54 25.38 -0.86
N ALA A 194 17.11 26.52 -0.47
CA ALA A 194 16.56 27.82 -0.83
C ALA A 194 16.55 28.05 -2.35
N LYS A 195 17.55 27.53 -3.06
CA LYS A 195 17.62 27.60 -4.53
C LYS A 195 16.59 26.69 -5.18
N ALA A 196 16.42 25.46 -4.67
CA ALA A 196 15.46 24.48 -5.18
C ALA A 196 14.03 25.00 -5.12
N VAL A 197 13.61 25.58 -3.98
CA VAL A 197 12.29 26.19 -3.82
C VAL A 197 12.13 27.40 -4.73
N LYS A 198 13.09 28.34 -4.72
CA LYS A 198 13.05 29.55 -5.55
C LYS A 198 12.97 29.25 -7.05
N ARG A 199 13.57 28.13 -7.49
CA ARG A 199 13.57 27.70 -8.89
C ARG A 199 12.42 26.75 -9.23
N GLY A 200 11.56 26.40 -8.27
CA GLY A 200 10.43 25.49 -8.46
C GLY A 200 10.84 24.04 -8.75
N TRP A 201 12.02 23.61 -8.29
CA TRP A 201 12.44 22.21 -8.44
C TRP A 201 11.75 21.30 -7.43
N HIS A 202 11.52 21.81 -6.22
CA HIS A 202 10.95 21.09 -5.09
C HIS A 202 10.05 22.00 -4.29
N ARG A 203 9.00 21.43 -3.68
CA ARG A 203 8.22 22.11 -2.64
C ARG A 203 9.02 22.11 -1.33
N GLU A 204 8.67 22.98 -0.38
CA GLU A 204 9.38 23.05 0.91
C GLU A 204 9.29 21.73 1.68
N GLU A 205 8.14 21.07 1.57
CA GLU A 205 7.89 19.75 2.13
C GLU A 205 8.78 18.63 1.59
N ASP A 206 9.19 18.70 0.32
CA ASP A 206 9.98 17.66 -0.33
C ASP A 206 11.46 17.72 0.07
N LEU A 207 11.92 18.87 0.59
CA LEU A 207 13.32 19.12 0.96
C LEU A 207 13.85 18.22 2.08
N GLN A 208 12.94 17.64 2.87
CA GLN A 208 13.27 16.71 3.94
C GLN A 208 13.37 15.25 3.47
N ASN A 209 13.44 15.01 2.15
CA ASN A 209 13.75 13.69 1.63
C ASN A 209 15.19 13.28 1.98
N VAL A 210 15.33 12.13 2.63
CA VAL A 210 16.59 11.64 3.19
C VAL A 210 16.74 10.14 2.98
N ALA A 211 17.97 9.66 3.12
CA ALA A 211 18.29 8.23 3.12
C ALA A 211 19.27 7.89 4.26
N TRP A 212 19.15 6.67 4.76
CA TRP A 212 20.07 6.02 5.67
C TRP A 212 21.14 5.27 4.87
N LEU A 213 22.30 5.91 4.75
CA LEU A 213 23.40 5.40 3.93
C LEU A 213 24.58 5.01 4.80
N CYS A 214 25.22 3.90 4.45
CA CYS A 214 26.53 3.59 5.01
C CYS A 214 27.58 4.62 4.56
N GLY A 215 28.68 4.76 5.32
CA GLY A 215 29.72 5.75 5.00
C GLY A 215 30.38 5.57 3.63
N ALA A 216 30.35 4.38 3.03
CA ALA A 216 30.85 4.18 1.66
C ALA A 216 29.89 4.77 0.62
N CYS A 217 28.60 4.47 0.71
CA CYS A 217 27.57 4.99 -0.19
C CYS A 217 27.37 6.49 -0.01
N HIS A 218 27.37 6.99 1.22
CA HIS A 218 27.27 8.43 1.50
C HIS A 218 28.39 9.21 0.78
N ARG A 219 29.64 8.79 0.92
CA ARG A 219 30.77 9.43 0.22
C ARG A 219 30.71 9.27 -1.30
N PHE A 220 30.09 8.19 -1.78
CA PHE A 220 29.93 7.97 -3.21
C PHE A 220 28.89 8.92 -3.80
N VAL A 221 27.72 9.11 -3.18
CA VAL A 221 26.68 10.03 -3.66
C VAL A 221 27.23 11.45 -3.85
N HIS A 222 28.02 11.96 -2.89
CA HIS A 222 28.67 13.27 -3.01
C HIS A 222 29.78 13.37 -4.07
N ARG A 223 30.25 12.24 -4.62
CA ARG A 223 31.18 12.21 -5.75
C ARG A 223 30.51 11.90 -7.08
N PHE A 224 29.34 11.28 -7.03
CA PHE A 224 28.57 10.86 -8.19
C PHE A 224 28.04 12.07 -8.95
N ALA A 225 27.43 13.02 -8.23
CA ALA A 225 26.85 14.22 -8.80
C ALA A 225 27.10 15.42 -7.87
N ASP A 226 27.12 16.62 -8.42
CA ASP A 226 27.23 17.83 -7.61
C ASP A 226 25.92 18.13 -6.85
N HIS A 227 25.93 19.14 -5.96
CA HIS A 227 24.75 19.42 -5.14
C HIS A 227 23.51 19.84 -5.94
N GLU A 228 23.70 20.48 -7.09
CA GLU A 228 22.60 20.95 -7.93
C GLU A 228 22.06 19.80 -8.79
N GLU A 229 22.92 18.98 -9.36
CA GLU A 229 22.54 17.76 -10.07
C GLU A 229 21.80 16.80 -9.14
N LEU A 230 22.29 16.58 -7.90
CA LEU A 230 21.58 15.78 -6.90
C LEU A 230 20.17 16.30 -6.66
N ALA A 231 20.03 17.62 -6.44
CA ALA A 231 18.72 18.21 -6.23
C ALA A 231 17.83 18.14 -7.48
N ARG A 232 18.36 18.24 -8.70
CA ARG A 232 17.51 18.30 -9.91
C ARG A 232 17.12 16.94 -10.45
N HIS A 233 18.02 15.98 -10.38
CA HIS A 233 17.91 14.73 -11.14
C HIS A 233 17.99 13.49 -10.25
N TYR A 234 18.54 13.58 -9.04
CA TYR A 234 18.84 12.43 -8.18
C TYR A 234 18.38 12.61 -6.74
N TYR A 235 17.20 13.20 -6.56
CA TYR A 235 16.66 13.62 -5.26
C TYR A 235 15.88 12.53 -4.52
N THR A 236 15.85 11.30 -5.04
CA THR A 236 15.33 10.11 -4.37
C THR A 236 16.32 8.94 -4.52
N VAL A 237 16.19 7.90 -3.67
CA VAL A 237 17.02 6.69 -3.81
C VAL A 237 16.70 5.96 -5.12
N GLU A 238 15.43 5.93 -5.52
CA GLU A 238 14.97 5.31 -6.76
C GLU A 238 15.63 5.96 -7.98
N LEU A 239 15.69 7.30 -8.03
CA LEU A 239 16.37 8.04 -9.09
C LEU A 239 17.87 7.74 -9.13
N LEU A 240 18.51 7.65 -7.96
CA LEU A 240 19.92 7.23 -7.88
C LEU A 240 20.09 5.80 -8.41
N MET A 241 19.19 4.88 -8.06
CA MET A 241 19.28 3.46 -8.44
C MET A 241 18.91 3.18 -9.89
N GLN A 242 18.41 4.17 -10.64
CA GLN A 242 18.26 4.07 -12.10
C GLN A 242 19.58 4.26 -12.85
N GLU A 243 20.61 4.79 -12.18
CA GLU A 243 21.90 5.09 -12.79
C GLU A 243 22.85 3.89 -12.74
N GLU A 244 23.33 3.47 -13.91
CA GLU A 244 24.16 2.26 -14.05
C GLU A 244 25.42 2.31 -13.16
N GLN A 245 26.00 3.51 -12.99
CA GLN A 245 27.17 3.70 -12.13
C GLN A 245 26.83 3.44 -10.65
N VAL A 246 25.66 3.90 -10.19
CA VAL A 246 25.21 3.74 -8.81
C VAL A 246 24.91 2.27 -8.54
N VAL A 247 24.25 1.57 -9.46
CA VAL A 247 23.94 0.13 -9.34
C VAL A 247 25.23 -0.70 -9.26
N LYS A 248 26.19 -0.47 -10.17
CA LYS A 248 27.50 -1.16 -10.14
C LYS A 248 28.24 -0.91 -8.83
N TRP A 249 28.17 0.32 -8.31
CA TRP A 249 28.77 0.66 -7.02
C TRP A 249 28.07 -0.07 -5.87
N ALA A 250 26.75 -0.07 -5.83
CA ALA A 250 25.93 -0.76 -4.84
C ALA A 250 26.28 -2.26 -4.76
N ASP A 251 26.30 -2.94 -5.90
CA ASP A 251 26.62 -4.37 -6.02
C ASP A 251 28.02 -4.69 -5.49
N TRP A 252 29.00 -3.87 -5.86
CA TRP A 252 30.37 -4.07 -5.41
C TRP A 252 30.51 -3.80 -3.91
N VAL A 253 29.98 -2.67 -3.41
CA VAL A 253 30.06 -2.28 -2.00
C VAL A 253 29.29 -3.25 -1.09
N GLY A 254 28.16 -3.77 -1.55
CA GLY A 254 27.34 -4.73 -0.82
C GLY A 254 28.12 -5.99 -0.42
N ARG A 255 29.07 -6.42 -1.26
CA ARG A 255 29.91 -7.60 -1.03
C ARG A 255 31.15 -7.32 -0.15
N LEU A 256 31.45 -6.06 0.15
CA LEU A 256 32.64 -5.73 0.92
C LEU A 256 32.44 -6.01 2.42
N ARG A 257 33.40 -6.76 2.99
CA ARG A 257 33.50 -6.91 4.44
C ARG A 257 33.90 -5.59 5.09
N TRP A 258 33.15 -5.21 6.12
CA TRP A 258 33.47 -4.04 6.93
C TRP A 258 34.61 -4.38 7.89
N LYS A 259 35.73 -3.68 7.77
CA LYS A 259 36.78 -3.65 8.80
C LYS A 259 36.53 -2.39 9.63
N GLY A 260 35.83 -2.54 10.75
CA GLY A 260 35.67 -1.46 11.72
C GLY A 260 37.04 -0.90 12.09
N ARG A 261 37.18 0.42 12.09
CA ARG A 261 38.33 1.12 12.69
C ARG A 261 37.93 1.61 14.05
#